data_AF-A0A968Q0H1-F1
#
_entry.id   AF-A0A968Q0H1-F1
#
_cell.length_a   1.000
_cell.length_b   1.000
_cell.length_c   1.000
_cell.angle_alpha   90.00
_cell.angle_beta   90.00
_cell.angle_gamma   90.00
#
_symmetry.space_group_name_H-M   'P 1'
#
loop_
_entity.id
_entity.type
_entity.pdbx_description
1 polymer ?
#
loop_
_entity_poly.entity_id
_entity_poly.type
_entity_poly.pdbx_seq_one_letter_code
_entity_poly.pdbx_strand_id
1 'polypeptide(L)'
;MADDTLVGRMLAQIAYGYGVVPIFLKTLVPKPDGRTESILPSDDERLQPGDRLFVLATISGLRRIERAELAPPRQWQLYARELNVSTVSTNYSQVLHQAAQKLESISGCTRDRSREFLRYLPNSMELPLYDAQAYRLGQELGKLLTIKLFPVQTT
;
A
#
# COMPACT_ATOMS: atom_id res chain seq x y z
N MET A 1 -11.38 3.29 -25.26
CA MET A 1 -10.74 2.58 -24.14
C MET A 1 -11.11 3.31 -22.87
N ALA A 2 -12.26 2.98 -22.30
CA ALA A 2 -12.82 3.68 -21.15
C ALA A 2 -13.49 2.64 -20.25
N ASP A 3 -12.69 1.72 -19.68
CA ASP A 3 -13.09 0.89 -18.52
C ASP A 3 -11.95 0.04 -17.92
N ASP A 4 -10.68 0.47 -18.03
CA ASP A 4 -9.60 -0.28 -17.37
C ASP A 4 -9.67 -0.07 -15.86
N THR A 5 -10.31 -1.02 -15.18
CA THR A 5 -10.55 -0.97 -13.73
C THR A 5 -9.29 -1.19 -12.89
N LEU A 6 -8.16 -1.55 -13.50
CA LEU A 6 -6.89 -1.74 -12.81
C LEU A 6 -6.08 -0.44 -12.71
N VAL A 7 -6.31 0.52 -13.61
CA VAL A 7 -5.60 1.80 -13.63
C VAL A 7 -5.78 2.54 -12.29
N GLY A 8 -4.67 3.06 -11.77
CA GLY A 8 -4.60 3.80 -10.50
C GLY A 8 -4.57 2.91 -9.25
N ARG A 9 -4.85 1.61 -9.38
CA ARG A 9 -4.75 0.66 -8.26
C ARG A 9 -3.29 0.34 -7.94
N MET A 10 -3.05 0.10 -6.66
CA MET A 10 -1.78 -0.47 -6.22
C MET A 10 -1.69 -1.94 -6.61
N LEU A 11 -0.49 -2.44 -6.87
CA LEU A 11 -0.28 -3.85 -7.17
C LEU A 11 -0.71 -4.74 -6.01
N ALA A 12 -0.55 -4.30 -4.76
CA ALA A 12 -1.14 -4.97 -3.60
C ALA A 12 -2.66 -5.17 -3.75
N GLN A 13 -3.37 -4.13 -4.18
CA GLN A 13 -4.82 -4.19 -4.35
C GLN A 13 -5.22 -5.14 -5.47
N ILE A 14 -4.45 -5.16 -6.56
CA ILE A 14 -4.68 -6.09 -7.67
C ILE A 14 -4.40 -7.53 -7.22
N ALA A 15 -3.25 -7.75 -6.58
CA ALA A 15 -2.79 -9.07 -6.15
C ALA A 15 -3.79 -9.71 -5.17
N TYR A 16 -4.01 -9.06 -4.03
CA TYR A 16 -4.85 -9.59 -2.96
C TYR A 16 -6.34 -9.48 -3.29
N GLY A 17 -6.75 -8.43 -3.98
CA GLY A 17 -8.15 -8.19 -4.33
C GLY A 17 -8.68 -9.16 -5.38
N TYR A 18 -7.88 -9.52 -6.38
CA TYR A 18 -8.29 -10.49 -7.41
C TYR A 18 -7.76 -11.91 -7.15
N GLY A 19 -6.84 -12.10 -6.20
CA GLY A 19 -6.22 -13.40 -5.92
C GLY A 19 -5.25 -13.81 -7.03
N VAL A 20 -4.43 -12.86 -7.49
CA VAL A 20 -3.42 -13.04 -8.55
C VAL A 20 -2.04 -12.64 -8.04
N VAL A 21 -0.99 -13.02 -8.76
CA VAL A 21 0.39 -12.68 -8.41
C VAL A 21 1.02 -11.86 -9.53
N PRO A 22 1.29 -10.56 -9.34
CA PRO A 22 2.10 -9.77 -10.25
C PRO A 22 3.50 -10.38 -10.43
N ILE A 23 3.89 -10.67 -11.67
CA ILE A 23 5.21 -11.27 -11.97
C ILE A 23 6.08 -10.36 -12.82
N PHE A 24 5.49 -9.48 -13.62
CA PHE A 24 6.23 -8.52 -14.42
C PHE A 24 5.40 -7.26 -14.67
N LEU A 25 6.03 -6.10 -14.53
CA LEU A 25 5.45 -4.80 -14.84
C LEU A 25 6.33 -4.09 -15.85
N LYS A 26 5.73 -3.65 -16.96
CA LYS A 26 6.33 -2.73 -17.93
C LYS A 26 5.61 -1.39 -17.87
N THR A 27 6.35 -0.35 -17.53
CA THR A 27 5.81 1.01 -17.41
C THR A 27 5.99 1.80 -18.70
N LEU A 28 5.02 2.63 -19.05
CA LEU A 28 5.14 3.53 -20.20
C LEU A 28 6.16 4.65 -19.92
N VAL A 29 6.11 5.19 -18.71
CA VAL A 29 7.02 6.23 -18.23
C VAL A 29 8.14 5.58 -17.40
N PRO A 30 9.42 5.99 -17.59
CA PRO A 30 10.51 5.49 -16.76
C PRO A 30 10.32 5.81 -15.27
N LYS A 31 10.67 4.85 -14.42
CA LYS A 31 10.73 5.03 -12.97
C LYS A 31 11.88 5.97 -12.57
N PRO A 32 11.96 6.43 -11.31
CA PRO A 32 13.04 7.31 -10.85
C PRO A 32 14.46 6.74 -11.05
N ASP A 33 14.60 5.43 -11.13
CA ASP A 33 15.86 4.73 -11.41
C ASP A 33 16.13 4.53 -12.92
N GLY A 34 15.31 5.12 -13.79
CA GLY A 34 15.39 5.03 -15.24
C GLY A 34 14.84 3.74 -15.84
N ARG A 35 14.42 2.75 -15.03
CA ARG A 35 13.91 1.48 -15.54
C ARG A 35 12.45 1.60 -15.98
N THR A 36 12.11 0.90 -17.05
CA THR A 36 10.74 0.75 -17.54
C THR A 36 10.17 -0.63 -17.31
N GLU A 37 10.94 -1.53 -16.71
CA GLU A 37 10.59 -2.94 -16.55
C GLU A 37 10.97 -3.41 -15.15
N SER A 38 10.15 -4.28 -14.56
CA SER A 38 10.40 -4.86 -13.25
C SER A 38 9.86 -6.28 -13.17
N ILE A 39 10.76 -7.21 -12.91
CA ILE A 39 10.45 -8.61 -12.58
C ILE A 39 10.12 -8.65 -11.09
N LEU A 40 9.03 -9.33 -10.73
CA LEU A 40 8.50 -9.37 -9.36
C LEU A 40 8.35 -7.95 -8.78
N PRO A 41 7.47 -7.12 -9.38
CA PRO A 41 7.32 -5.73 -8.98
C PRO A 41 6.84 -5.61 -7.54
N SER A 42 7.10 -4.45 -6.92
CA SER A 42 6.68 -4.23 -5.55
C SER A 42 5.17 -3.99 -5.46
N ASP A 43 4.56 -4.52 -4.41
CA ASP A 43 3.16 -4.27 -4.04
C ASP A 43 2.79 -2.79 -3.89
N ASP A 44 3.78 -1.93 -3.61
CA ASP A 44 3.61 -0.48 -3.43
C ASP A 44 3.44 0.28 -4.75
N GLU A 45 3.75 -0.37 -5.87
CA GLU A 45 3.66 0.24 -7.18
C GLU A 45 2.20 0.43 -7.60
N ARG A 46 1.95 1.47 -8.38
CA ARG A 46 0.62 1.77 -8.93
C ARG A 46 0.63 1.56 -10.43
N LEU A 47 -0.39 0.89 -10.93
CA LEU A 47 -0.56 0.71 -12.37
C LEU A 47 -1.01 2.03 -13.00
N GLN A 48 -0.25 2.55 -13.97
CA GLN A 48 -0.57 3.77 -14.70
C GLN A 48 -1.20 3.46 -16.06
N PRO A 49 -1.93 4.42 -16.66
CA PRO A 49 -2.42 4.27 -18.03
C PRO A 49 -1.28 3.93 -19.00
N GLY A 50 -1.46 2.88 -19.80
CA GLY A 50 -0.49 2.43 -20.79
C GLY A 50 0.57 1.45 -20.27
N ASP A 51 0.63 1.21 -18.96
CA ASP A 51 1.45 0.15 -18.38
C ASP A 51 0.93 -1.23 -18.78
N ARG A 52 1.83 -2.22 -18.77
CA ARG A 52 1.48 -3.63 -19.00
C ARG A 52 1.85 -4.45 -17.78
N LEU A 53 0.84 -5.02 -17.14
CA LEU A 53 0.98 -5.91 -16.00
C LEU A 53 0.79 -7.36 -16.45
N PHE A 54 1.76 -8.21 -16.10
CA PHE A 54 1.67 -9.65 -16.30
C PHE A 54 1.50 -10.31 -14.94
N VAL A 55 0.53 -11.21 -14.86
CA VAL A 55 0.15 -11.88 -13.62
C VAL A 55 0.17 -13.39 -13.79
N LEU A 56 0.58 -14.10 -12.74
CA LEU A 56 0.26 -15.50 -12.56
C LEU A 56 -1.10 -15.59 -11.85
N ALA A 57 -2.06 -16.28 -12.47
CA ALA A 57 -3.43 -16.30 -11.98
C ALA A 57 -4.11 -17.63 -12.30
N THR A 58 -5.08 -18.00 -11.46
CA THR A 58 -6.08 -19.00 -11.84
C THR A 58 -7.07 -18.39 -12.84
N ILE A 59 -7.81 -19.23 -13.57
CA ILE A 59 -8.91 -18.77 -14.45
C ILE A 59 -9.93 -17.93 -13.66
N SER A 60 -10.22 -18.32 -12.42
CA SER A 60 -11.13 -17.58 -11.54
C SER A 60 -10.58 -16.19 -11.22
N GLY A 61 -9.28 -16.05 -10.91
CA GLY A 61 -8.65 -14.75 -10.68
C GLY A 61 -8.72 -13.84 -11.90
N LEU A 62 -8.44 -14.37 -13.10
CA LEU A 62 -8.57 -13.61 -14.35
C LEU A 62 -10.01 -13.18 -14.62
N ARG A 63 -11.00 -14.09 -14.45
CA ARG A 63 -12.42 -13.73 -14.61
C ARG A 63 -12.85 -12.60 -13.69
N ARG A 64 -12.35 -12.57 -12.46
CA ARG A 64 -12.65 -11.49 -11.52
C ARG A 64 -12.05 -10.16 -11.98
N ILE A 65 -10.85 -10.15 -12.56
CA ILE A 65 -10.26 -8.95 -13.18
C ILE A 65 -11.15 -8.45 -14.32
N GLU A 66 -11.49 -9.33 -15.28
CA GLU A 66 -12.31 -8.98 -16.45
C GLU A 66 -13.70 -8.45 -16.08
N ARG A 67 -14.23 -8.86 -14.92
CA ARG A 67 -15.54 -8.43 -14.40
C ARG A 67 -15.46 -7.32 -13.35
N ALA A 68 -14.25 -6.83 -13.05
CA ALA A 68 -14.00 -5.87 -11.98
C ALA A 68 -14.50 -6.31 -10.58
N GLU A 69 -14.53 -7.63 -10.31
CA GLU A 69 -14.99 -8.25 -9.05
C GLU A 69 -13.87 -8.27 -7.98
N LEU A 70 -13.45 -7.09 -7.54
CA LEU A 70 -12.44 -6.90 -6.51
C LEU A 70 -12.99 -7.36 -5.14
N ALA A 71 -12.27 -8.24 -4.44
CA ALA A 71 -12.61 -8.56 -3.05
C ALA A 71 -12.37 -7.33 -2.18
N PRO A 72 -13.31 -6.91 -1.32
CA PRO A 72 -13.09 -5.75 -0.48
C PRO A 72 -11.98 -6.03 0.55
N PRO A 73 -11.09 -5.05 0.83
CA PRO A 73 -10.15 -5.14 1.93
C PRO A 73 -10.87 -5.07 3.28
N ARG A 74 -10.20 -5.53 4.35
CA ARG A 74 -10.69 -5.37 5.72
C ARG A 74 -10.42 -3.96 6.23
N GLN A 75 -11.23 -3.51 7.18
CA GLN A 75 -10.94 -2.27 7.90
C GLN A 75 -9.95 -2.57 9.04
N TRP A 76 -8.91 -1.75 9.13
CA TRP A 76 -7.87 -1.84 10.15
C TRP A 76 -7.76 -0.52 10.91
N GLN A 77 -7.68 -0.61 12.24
CA GLN A 77 -7.38 0.52 13.10
C GLN A 77 -5.87 0.60 13.34
N LEU A 78 -5.24 1.66 12.85
CA LEU A 78 -3.87 2.02 13.18
C LEU A 78 -3.87 3.02 14.33
N TYR A 79 -3.19 2.71 15.43
CA TYR A 79 -2.90 3.64 16.52
C TYR A 79 -1.39 3.87 16.59
N ALA A 80 -0.96 5.13 16.57
CA ALA A 80 0.45 5.51 16.72
C ALA A 80 0.60 6.46 17.92
N ARG A 81 1.58 6.19 18.79
CA ARG A 81 1.76 6.95 20.03
C ARG A 81 2.84 8.03 19.91
N GLU A 82 4.06 7.60 19.62
CA GLU A 82 5.27 8.42 19.63
C GLU A 82 6.35 7.77 18.77
N LEU A 83 7.49 8.46 18.58
CA LEU A 83 8.65 7.87 17.90
C LEU A 83 9.20 6.69 18.70
N ASN A 84 9.69 5.67 17.99
CA ASN A 84 10.30 4.52 18.62
C ASN A 84 11.61 4.93 19.32
N VAL A 85 11.88 4.41 20.51
CA VAL A 85 13.08 4.70 21.33
C VAL A 85 14.39 4.46 20.57
N SER A 86 14.38 3.53 19.60
CA SER A 86 15.52 3.27 18.72
C SER A 86 15.85 4.41 17.74
N THR A 87 14.92 5.35 17.52
CA THR A 87 15.07 6.48 16.58
C THR A 87 15.47 7.80 17.25
N VAL A 88 15.69 7.80 18.57
CA VAL A 88 15.91 8.99 19.40
C VAL A 88 17.19 9.78 19.03
N SER A 89 18.16 9.18 18.34
CA SER A 89 19.35 9.90 17.83
C SER A 89 19.14 10.59 16.47
N THR A 90 17.99 10.41 15.84
CA THR A 90 17.71 10.90 14.48
C THR A 90 16.83 12.15 14.51
N ASN A 91 16.99 13.03 13.51
CA ASN A 91 16.16 14.22 13.37
C ASN A 91 14.67 13.85 13.29
N TYR A 92 13.88 14.33 14.25
CA TYR A 92 12.45 14.08 14.38
C TYR A 92 11.67 14.29 13.08
N SER A 93 11.97 15.36 12.35
CA SER A 93 11.29 15.68 11.09
C SER A 93 11.55 14.65 9.99
N GLN A 94 12.77 14.10 9.91
CA GLN A 94 13.13 13.07 8.93
C GLN A 94 12.41 11.77 9.21
N VAL A 95 12.30 11.37 10.49
CA VAL A 95 11.57 10.15 10.89
C VAL A 95 10.09 10.28 10.55
N LEU A 96 9.47 11.44 10.81
CA LEU A 96 8.07 11.67 10.42
C LEU A 96 7.88 11.67 8.90
N HIS A 97 8.80 12.25 8.14
CA HIS A 97 8.74 12.19 6.67
C HIS A 97 8.84 10.75 6.15
N GLN A 98 9.74 9.93 6.70
CA GLN A 98 9.86 8.52 6.36
C GLN A 98 8.60 7.73 6.75
N ALA A 99 8.04 7.99 7.94
CA ALA A 99 6.79 7.38 8.39
C ALA A 99 5.62 7.74 7.45
N ALA A 100 5.51 9.00 7.04
CA ALA A 100 4.49 9.45 6.08
C ALA A 100 4.61 8.73 4.74
N GLN A 101 5.85 8.63 4.23
CA GLN A 101 6.11 7.95 2.97
C GLN A 101 5.77 6.46 3.03
N LYS A 102 6.12 5.76 4.12
CA LYS A 102 5.77 4.34 4.32
C LYS A 102 4.27 4.14 4.46
N LEU A 103 3.60 5.05 5.16
CA LEU A 103 2.15 5.02 5.31
C LEU A 103 1.48 5.21 3.94
N GLU A 104 1.88 6.22 3.15
CA GLU A 104 1.39 6.45 1.78
C GLU A 104 1.65 5.24 0.88
N SER A 105 2.89 4.74 0.82
CA SER A 105 3.29 3.74 -0.15
C SER A 105 2.69 2.37 0.12
N ILE A 106 2.48 1.99 1.40
CA ILE A 106 1.99 0.65 1.75
C ILE A 106 0.46 0.63 1.86
N SER A 107 -0.14 1.66 2.46
CA SER A 107 -1.60 1.72 2.67
C SER A 107 -2.36 2.28 1.48
N GLY A 108 -1.69 3.06 0.63
CA GLY A 108 -2.33 3.80 -0.44
C GLY A 108 -3.15 5.01 0.02
N CYS A 109 -3.09 5.40 1.31
CA CYS A 109 -3.72 6.61 1.80
C CYS A 109 -3.13 7.86 1.13
N THR A 110 -3.89 8.96 1.15
CA THR A 110 -3.43 10.21 0.56
C THR A 110 -2.32 10.84 1.40
N ARG A 111 -1.45 11.60 0.73
CA ARG A 111 -0.37 12.35 1.39
C ARG A 111 -0.88 13.31 2.46
N ASP A 112 -2.02 13.95 2.23
CA ASP A 112 -2.56 14.89 3.22
C ASP A 112 -3.03 14.12 4.46
N ARG A 113 -3.68 12.97 4.26
CA ARG A 113 -4.17 12.12 5.36
C ARG A 113 -3.01 11.50 6.16
N SER A 114 -1.93 11.09 5.49
CA SER A 114 -0.73 10.56 6.17
C SER A 114 -0.05 11.62 7.04
N ARG A 115 0.09 12.84 6.53
CA ARG A 115 0.72 13.97 7.23
C ARG A 115 -0.12 14.48 8.38
N GLU A 116 -1.42 14.62 8.17
CA GLU A 116 -2.37 15.02 9.20
C GLU A 116 -2.37 14.02 10.36
N PHE A 117 -2.41 12.72 10.07
CA PHE A 117 -2.33 11.66 11.07
C PHE A 117 -1.09 11.81 11.97
N LEU A 118 0.09 12.01 11.36
CA LEU A 118 1.37 12.12 12.05
C LEU A 118 1.58 13.45 12.78
N ARG A 119 0.83 14.50 12.42
CA ARG A 119 0.92 15.81 13.09
C ARG A 119 0.37 15.77 14.51
N TYR A 120 -0.58 14.88 14.78
CA TYR A 120 -1.34 14.86 16.03
C TYR A 120 -1.08 13.60 16.87
N LEU A 121 0.16 13.12 16.92
CA LEU A 121 0.53 11.99 17.78
C LEU A 121 0.35 12.34 19.28
N PRO A 122 -0.22 11.44 20.10
CA PRO A 122 -0.76 10.12 19.75
C PRO A 122 -2.09 10.21 18.98
N ASN A 123 -2.24 9.42 17.91
CA ASN A 123 -3.43 9.46 17.05
C ASN A 123 -3.85 8.06 16.60
N SER A 124 -5.08 7.95 16.08
CA SER A 124 -5.58 6.75 15.42
C SER A 124 -6.23 7.04 14.07
N MET A 125 -6.15 6.10 13.14
CA MET A 125 -6.81 6.19 11.84
C MET A 125 -7.27 4.82 11.33
N GLU A 126 -8.38 4.82 10.60
CA GLU A 126 -8.89 3.65 9.90
C GLU A 126 -8.32 3.54 8.48
N LEU A 127 -7.89 2.33 8.12
CA LEU A 127 -7.30 2.03 6.82
C LEU A 127 -7.94 0.77 6.21
N PRO A 128 -8.43 0.83 4.95
CA PRO A 128 -8.85 -0.34 4.22
C PRO A 128 -7.63 -1.09 3.66
N LEU A 129 -7.23 -2.19 4.31
CA LEU A 129 -6.03 -2.96 3.95
C LEU A 129 -6.33 -4.45 3.78
N TYR A 130 -5.62 -5.09 2.84
CA TYR A 130 -5.49 -6.55 2.85
C TYR A 130 -4.52 -6.99 3.95
N ASP A 131 -4.67 -8.22 4.44
CA ASP A 131 -3.91 -8.74 5.58
C ASP A 131 -2.38 -8.61 5.39
N ALA A 132 -1.89 -8.87 4.19
CA ALA A 132 -0.46 -8.71 3.86
C ALA A 132 0.00 -7.23 3.88
N GLN A 133 -0.81 -6.29 3.38
CA GLN A 133 -0.53 -4.86 3.49
C GLN A 133 -0.49 -4.41 4.95
N ALA A 134 -1.46 -4.86 5.75
CA ALA A 134 -1.52 -4.53 7.18
C ALA A 134 -0.29 -5.05 7.92
N TYR A 135 0.07 -6.33 7.72
CA TYR A 135 1.28 -6.91 8.32
C TYR A 135 2.54 -6.12 7.94
N ARG A 136 2.73 -5.83 6.65
CA ARG A 136 3.90 -5.08 6.18
C ARG A 136 3.93 -3.64 6.70
N LEU A 137 2.77 -2.98 6.76
CA LEU A 137 2.66 -1.64 7.34
C LEU A 137 3.07 -1.67 8.82
N GLY A 138 2.59 -2.65 9.58
CA GLY A 138 2.95 -2.84 10.98
C GLY A 138 4.46 -3.02 11.19
N GLN A 139 5.09 -3.84 10.34
CA GLN A 139 6.54 -4.07 10.38
C GLN A 139 7.35 -2.82 10.04
N GLU A 140 7.00 -2.13 8.96
CA GLU A 140 7.78 -0.98 8.47
C GLU A 140 7.57 0.26 9.34
N LEU A 141 6.33 0.52 9.75
CA LEU A 141 6.01 1.68 10.58
C LEU A 141 6.41 1.47 12.04
N GLY A 142 6.37 0.23 12.55
CA GLY A 142 6.81 -0.13 13.90
C GLY A 142 8.31 0.09 14.14
N LYS A 143 9.12 0.13 13.08
CA LYS A 143 10.54 0.51 13.16
C LYS A 143 10.73 2.00 13.51
N LEU A 144 9.75 2.83 13.16
CA LEU A 144 9.83 4.30 13.28
C LEU A 144 8.99 4.83 14.44
N LEU A 145 7.84 4.20 14.70
CA LEU A 145 6.84 4.65 15.67
C LEU A 145 6.43 3.50 16.58
N THR A 146 6.04 3.84 17.81
CA THR A 146 5.34 2.90 18.69
C THR A 146 3.88 2.81 18.23
N ILE A 147 3.52 1.68 17.60
CA ILE A 147 2.20 1.49 16.98
C ILE A 147 1.45 0.25 17.47
N LYS A 148 0.14 0.25 17.25
CA LYS A 148 -0.74 -0.92 17.30
C LYS A 148 -1.59 -0.93 16.04
N LEU A 149 -1.75 -2.09 15.43
CA LEU A 149 -2.57 -2.28 14.23
C LEU A 149 -3.45 -3.52 14.46
N PHE A 150 -4.77 -3.36 14.36
CA PHE A 150 -5.73 -4.43 14.61
C PHE A 150 -6.95 -4.32 13.69
N PRO A 151 -7.56 -5.45 13.29
CA PRO A 151 -8.74 -5.42 12.45
C PRO A 151 -9.94 -4.86 13.22
N VAL A 152 -10.74 -4.02 12.56
CA VAL A 152 -12.01 -3.55 13.11
C VAL A 152 -13.04 -4.66 12.92
N GLN A 153 -13.69 -5.09 14.00
CA GLN A 153 -14.78 -6.07 13.90
C GLN A 153 -16.00 -5.36 13.31
N THR A 154 -16.33 -5.64 12.05
CA THR A 154 -17.66 -5.33 11.49
C THR A 154 -18.69 -6.13 12.26
N THR A 155 -19.55 -5.44 13.00
CA THR A 155 -20.70 -5.98 13.73
C THR A 155 -21.85 -6.28 12.79
#